data_AF-A0A523INN0-F1
#
_entry.id   AF-A0A523INN0-F1
#
_cell.length_a   1.000
_cell.length_b   1.000
_cell.length_c   1.000
_cell.angle_alpha   90.00
_cell.angle_beta   90.00
_cell.angle_gamma   90.00
#
_symmetry.space_group_name_H-M   'P 1'
#
loop_
_entity.id
_entity.type
_entity.pdbx_description
1 polymer ?
#
loop_
_entity_poly.entity_id
_entity_poly.type
_entity_poly.pdbx_seq_one_letter_code
_entity_poly.pdbx_strand_id
1 'polypeptide(L)'
;MCMRHPILLAGLVVLVGSLTAQAGVYPINKCVSDKQKEAAKYCGGVLKAWAKWDQKQDDAARDQKLQDALSRLDSKWTKAETKSSAKGSECGETTLSSTDMATLIDAAVASVVSAINTGLDLGNKSDGKCGGKLLSAAAKKCSSLLKAESKYIKKIAKAPETTGLAADQQAASAKFSSAWAKASAACPTTATEAGVEALIDDLSEAVVTNSTVSPSVSTEWANYLAPASVDYEGRTYTPTCVFDTPYYYYARRGSVNKLVMYYMGGGACWENITCSLGVCSQSADPDGAASLNAVTTGFGDLNDPDNPFKDWSWVFVTYCSCDVHFGDAEQTYSGVFPDINVKHLGYHNARVVEKWAREHFVNPEVVFVTGTSAGGYGALFHGGLHAEAWPASQLHVLGDASNGVITPSFLQNEFANWKFSDNLPPEIPGLVESITEGTGMVAYIEAIANYLPDTNWAHYTSAFDGGTGGQTGFYNIMLNDNNVEAAIPWWEGSCEFNSVMRQQTVDTAPLPGNYRYYIGTGSRHGMWGNDKVYDDTTGGVPTILNWVNGMLNSTPGAPDPDWTNVEASPFNVLLDGECSNSADNPGERCGCNDDCPGGSCQGEDVRPCPLLPPFELSGEDTIVNCPE
;
A
#
# COMPACT_ATOMS: atom_id res chain seq x y z
N MET A 1 8.19 57.61 -18.64
CA MET A 1 7.64 56.61 -19.59
C MET A 1 8.68 55.52 -19.79
N CYS A 2 8.54 54.40 -19.08
CA CYS A 2 9.14 53.11 -19.43
C CYS A 2 8.18 52.05 -18.89
N MET A 3 7.46 51.40 -19.80
CA MET A 3 6.45 50.38 -19.50
C MET A 3 7.12 49.12 -18.96
N ARG A 4 6.68 48.65 -17.79
CA ARG A 4 6.88 47.27 -17.33
C ARG A 4 5.95 46.36 -18.13
N HIS A 5 6.51 45.40 -18.86
CA HIS A 5 5.74 44.24 -19.36
C HIS A 5 5.71 43.17 -18.26
N PRO A 6 4.53 42.62 -17.90
CA PRO A 6 4.46 41.44 -17.06
C PRO A 6 4.74 40.20 -17.92
N ILE A 7 5.75 39.42 -17.52
CA ILE A 7 5.97 38.08 -18.07
C ILE A 7 4.88 37.20 -17.45
N LEU A 8 3.92 36.77 -18.27
CA LEU A 8 3.03 35.67 -17.93
C LEU A 8 3.91 34.41 -17.79
N LEU A 9 4.02 33.86 -16.57
CA LEU A 9 4.35 32.45 -16.39
C LEU A 9 3.16 31.65 -16.90
N ALA A 10 3.29 31.07 -18.09
CA ALA A 10 2.45 29.96 -18.50
C ALA A 10 2.83 28.76 -17.64
N GLY A 11 1.91 28.30 -16.79
CA GLY A 11 2.06 27.05 -16.05
C GLY A 11 2.26 25.90 -17.03
N LEU A 12 3.47 25.34 -17.03
CA LEU A 12 3.77 24.12 -17.75
C LEU A 12 3.12 22.99 -16.95
N VAL A 13 1.99 22.49 -17.43
CA VAL A 13 1.48 21.19 -16.97
C VAL A 13 2.50 20.16 -17.44
N VAL A 14 3.34 19.69 -16.52
CA VAL A 14 4.21 18.54 -16.76
C VAL A 14 3.28 17.35 -16.89
N LEU A 15 3.04 16.92 -18.14
CA LEU A 15 2.49 15.60 -18.42
C LEU A 15 3.51 14.60 -17.88
N VAL A 16 3.19 13.97 -16.74
CA VAL A 16 3.95 12.84 -16.18
C VAL A 16 4.08 11.81 -17.29
N GLY A 17 5.27 11.70 -17.86
CA GLY A 17 5.57 10.79 -18.95
C GLY A 17 5.70 9.40 -18.38
N SER A 18 4.63 8.60 -18.47
CA SER A 18 4.56 7.19 -18.08
C SER A 18 5.90 6.46 -18.15
N LEU A 19 6.33 5.98 -16.99
CA LEU A 19 7.35 4.97 -16.83
C LEU A 19 6.98 3.79 -17.76
N THR A 20 7.82 3.44 -18.71
CA THR A 20 7.58 2.38 -19.74
C THR A 20 6.11 2.04 -20.10
N ALA A 21 5.33 3.00 -20.63
CA ALA A 21 3.91 2.75 -20.92
C ALA A 21 3.69 1.53 -21.83
N GLN A 22 3.02 0.52 -21.30
CA GLN A 22 2.27 -0.41 -22.12
C GLN A 22 1.29 0.41 -22.98
N ALA A 23 1.40 0.32 -24.31
CA ALA A 23 0.56 1.07 -25.23
C ALA A 23 -0.93 0.68 -25.10
N GLY A 24 -1.68 1.36 -24.24
CA GLY A 24 -3.12 1.15 -24.07
C GLY A 24 -3.58 1.12 -22.60
N VAL A 25 -4.84 0.72 -22.40
CA VAL A 25 -5.40 0.50 -21.05
C VAL A 25 -4.91 -0.87 -20.59
N TYR A 26 -4.37 -0.95 -19.37
CA TYR A 26 -3.90 -2.21 -18.79
C TYR A 26 -5.03 -3.27 -18.81
N PRO A 27 -4.71 -4.55 -19.09
CA PRO A 27 -5.73 -5.56 -19.37
C PRO A 27 -6.79 -5.71 -18.28
N ILE A 28 -6.40 -5.65 -16.99
CA ILE A 28 -7.35 -5.78 -15.89
C ILE A 28 -8.36 -4.63 -15.81
N ASN A 29 -7.90 -3.37 -15.87
CA ASN A 29 -8.79 -2.21 -15.89
C ASN A 29 -9.75 -2.27 -17.09
N LYS A 30 -9.24 -2.73 -18.24
CA LYS A 30 -10.06 -2.89 -19.45
C LYS A 30 -11.12 -3.98 -19.30
N CYS A 31 -10.83 -5.06 -18.56
CA CYS A 31 -11.77 -6.12 -18.25
C CYS A 31 -12.83 -5.65 -17.25
N VAL A 32 -12.41 -5.09 -16.11
CA VAL A 32 -13.29 -4.53 -15.07
C VAL A 32 -14.24 -3.48 -15.65
N SER A 33 -13.72 -2.55 -16.45
CA SER A 33 -14.55 -1.59 -17.18
C SER A 33 -15.64 -2.26 -18.03
N ASP A 34 -15.30 -3.33 -18.76
CA ASP A 34 -16.29 -4.02 -19.59
C ASP A 34 -17.32 -4.76 -18.72
N LYS A 35 -16.90 -5.41 -17.65
CA LYS A 35 -17.76 -6.08 -16.68
C LYS A 35 -18.74 -5.11 -16.02
N GLN A 36 -18.25 -3.99 -15.47
CA GLN A 36 -19.10 -2.91 -14.91
C GLN A 36 -20.09 -2.35 -15.94
N LYS A 37 -19.69 -2.19 -17.20
CA LYS A 37 -20.59 -1.75 -18.27
C LYS A 37 -21.71 -2.73 -18.55
N GLU A 38 -21.45 -4.02 -18.48
CA GLU A 38 -22.49 -5.04 -18.69
C GLU A 38 -23.35 -5.20 -17.43
N ALA A 39 -22.79 -5.11 -16.22
CA ALA A 39 -23.54 -4.98 -14.97
C ALA A 39 -24.50 -3.78 -15.02
N ALA A 40 -24.05 -2.63 -15.53
CA ALA A 40 -24.89 -1.45 -15.75
C ALA A 40 -26.09 -1.71 -16.69
N LYS A 41 -25.91 -2.57 -17.69
CA LYS A 41 -27.01 -2.96 -18.59
C LYS A 41 -27.92 -4.00 -17.96
N TYR A 42 -27.36 -4.91 -17.16
CA TYR A 42 -28.09 -5.92 -16.42
C TYR A 42 -28.99 -5.27 -15.37
N CYS A 43 -28.44 -4.47 -14.46
CA CYS A 43 -29.22 -3.74 -13.45
C CYS A 43 -30.35 -2.90 -14.06
N GLY A 44 -30.03 -2.08 -15.07
CA GLY A 44 -31.04 -1.29 -15.78
C GLY A 44 -32.04 -2.13 -16.59
N GLY A 45 -31.69 -3.37 -16.94
CA GLY A 45 -32.55 -4.34 -17.63
C GLY A 45 -33.53 -5.02 -16.68
N VAL A 46 -33.04 -5.52 -15.55
CA VAL A 46 -33.81 -6.17 -14.48
C VAL A 46 -34.85 -5.21 -13.91
N LEU A 47 -34.44 -3.98 -13.53
CA LEU A 47 -35.39 -2.96 -13.05
C LEU A 47 -36.44 -2.59 -14.11
N LYS A 48 -36.10 -2.61 -15.40
CA LYS A 48 -37.08 -2.39 -16.49
C LYS A 48 -38.02 -3.56 -16.70
N ALA A 49 -37.58 -4.79 -16.41
CA ALA A 49 -38.45 -5.97 -16.44
C ALA A 49 -39.50 -5.85 -15.34
N TRP A 50 -39.08 -5.53 -14.11
CA TRP A 50 -39.98 -5.24 -12.99
C TRP A 50 -40.90 -4.04 -13.26
N ALA A 51 -40.38 -2.95 -13.82
CA ALA A 51 -41.18 -1.80 -14.21
C ALA A 51 -42.32 -2.14 -15.19
N LYS A 52 -42.11 -3.12 -16.07
CA LYS A 52 -43.15 -3.63 -16.99
C LYS A 52 -44.08 -4.60 -16.29
N TRP A 53 -43.56 -5.39 -15.36
CA TRP A 53 -44.35 -6.31 -14.55
C TRP A 53 -45.34 -5.55 -13.66
N ASP A 54 -44.95 -4.46 -13.00
CA ASP A 54 -45.90 -3.61 -12.24
C ASP A 54 -47.09 -3.16 -13.10
N GLN A 55 -46.86 -2.90 -14.39
CA GLN A 55 -47.90 -2.42 -15.31
C GLN A 55 -48.81 -3.53 -15.87
N LYS A 56 -48.30 -4.76 -15.95
CA LYS A 56 -48.92 -5.85 -16.73
C LYS A 56 -49.21 -7.12 -15.93
N GLN A 57 -48.54 -7.30 -14.81
CA GLN A 57 -48.58 -8.50 -13.95
C GLN A 57 -48.35 -9.78 -14.78
N ASP A 58 -47.39 -9.74 -15.71
CA ASP A 58 -47.05 -10.82 -16.63
C ASP A 58 -45.73 -11.46 -16.23
N ASP A 59 -45.82 -12.52 -15.42
CA ASP A 59 -44.66 -13.27 -14.91
C ASP A 59 -43.82 -13.86 -16.04
N ALA A 60 -44.44 -14.50 -17.03
CA ALA A 60 -43.73 -15.13 -18.14
C ALA A 60 -42.90 -14.11 -18.95
N ALA A 61 -43.46 -12.94 -19.22
CA ALA A 61 -42.72 -11.88 -19.92
C ALA A 61 -41.59 -11.27 -19.06
N ARG A 62 -41.79 -11.13 -17.74
CA ARG A 62 -40.74 -10.69 -16.82
C ARG A 62 -39.60 -11.70 -16.82
N ASP A 63 -39.91 -12.97 -16.57
CA ASP A 63 -38.92 -14.03 -16.39
C ASP A 63 -38.12 -14.25 -17.68
N GLN A 64 -38.76 -14.20 -18.85
CA GLN A 64 -38.05 -14.22 -20.13
C GLN A 64 -37.07 -13.05 -20.26
N LYS A 65 -37.45 -11.84 -19.81
CA LYS A 65 -36.55 -10.67 -19.87
C LYS A 65 -35.38 -10.78 -18.90
N LEU A 66 -35.58 -11.38 -17.74
CA LEU A 66 -34.50 -11.66 -16.78
C LEU A 66 -33.53 -12.69 -17.36
N GLN A 67 -34.04 -13.77 -17.96
CA GLN A 67 -33.22 -14.80 -18.63
C GLN A 67 -32.44 -14.23 -19.83
N ASP A 68 -33.07 -13.40 -20.66
CA ASP A 68 -32.40 -12.71 -21.78
C ASP A 68 -31.26 -11.82 -21.28
N ALA A 69 -31.48 -11.10 -20.17
CA ALA A 69 -30.51 -10.21 -19.57
C ALA A 69 -29.32 -10.99 -18.98
N LEU A 70 -29.59 -12.09 -18.27
CA LEU A 70 -28.56 -12.96 -17.68
C LEU A 70 -27.69 -13.61 -18.76
N SER A 71 -28.31 -14.19 -19.79
CA SER A 71 -27.60 -14.81 -20.92
C SER A 71 -26.66 -13.82 -21.61
N ARG A 72 -27.10 -12.55 -21.72
CA ARG A 72 -26.26 -11.49 -22.28
C ARG A 72 -25.12 -11.10 -21.34
N LEU A 73 -25.39 -10.97 -20.03
CA LEU A 73 -24.38 -10.64 -19.03
C LEU A 73 -23.27 -11.69 -19.10
N ASP A 74 -23.62 -12.96 -18.98
CA ASP A 74 -22.71 -14.10 -19.02
C ASP A 74 -21.82 -14.10 -20.27
N SER A 75 -22.43 -14.10 -21.45
CA SER A 75 -21.70 -14.10 -22.72
C SER A 75 -20.70 -12.93 -22.86
N LYS A 76 -21.03 -11.74 -22.33
CA LYS A 76 -20.14 -10.59 -22.39
C LYS A 76 -19.09 -10.59 -21.27
N TRP A 77 -19.42 -11.16 -20.12
CA TRP A 77 -18.53 -11.35 -18.98
C TRP A 77 -17.37 -12.26 -19.37
N THR A 78 -17.68 -13.47 -19.86
CA THR A 78 -16.67 -14.43 -20.35
C THR A 78 -15.83 -13.84 -21.46
N LYS A 79 -16.44 -13.07 -22.37
CA LYS A 79 -15.70 -12.39 -23.44
C LYS A 79 -14.71 -11.35 -22.91
N ALA A 80 -15.01 -10.69 -21.80
CA ALA A 80 -14.09 -9.76 -21.17
C ALA A 80 -12.92 -10.51 -20.52
N GLU A 81 -13.20 -11.62 -19.83
CA GLU A 81 -12.20 -12.50 -19.20
C GLU A 81 -11.25 -13.07 -20.23
N THR A 82 -11.75 -13.73 -21.28
CA THR A 82 -10.91 -14.31 -22.34
C THR A 82 -9.97 -13.29 -22.98
N LYS A 83 -10.42 -12.05 -23.15
CA LYS A 83 -9.57 -10.97 -23.71
C LYS A 83 -8.49 -10.49 -22.74
N SER A 84 -8.77 -10.56 -21.44
CA SER A 84 -7.83 -10.20 -20.39
C SER A 84 -6.76 -11.28 -20.24
N SER A 85 -7.17 -12.55 -20.12
CA SER A 85 -6.25 -13.69 -20.00
C SER A 85 -5.34 -13.82 -21.24
N ALA A 86 -5.87 -13.56 -22.44
CA ALA A 86 -5.06 -13.51 -23.67
C ALA A 86 -3.98 -12.40 -23.68
N LYS A 87 -3.98 -11.52 -22.68
CA LYS A 87 -2.98 -10.48 -22.45
C LYS A 87 -2.24 -10.63 -21.11
N GLY A 88 -2.37 -11.79 -20.45
CA GLY A 88 -1.64 -12.12 -19.23
C GLY A 88 -2.28 -11.68 -17.91
N SER A 89 -3.55 -11.24 -17.90
CA SER A 89 -4.26 -10.85 -16.66
C SER A 89 -5.52 -11.68 -16.45
N GLU A 90 -5.58 -12.43 -15.35
CA GLU A 90 -6.67 -13.38 -15.05
C GLU A 90 -7.86 -12.70 -14.36
N CYS A 91 -8.62 -11.94 -15.15
CA CYS A 91 -9.78 -11.19 -14.66
C CYS A 91 -10.91 -12.02 -14.04
N GLY A 92 -10.90 -13.34 -14.22
CA GLY A 92 -11.82 -14.26 -13.52
C GLY A 92 -11.50 -14.37 -12.03
N GLU A 93 -10.24 -14.17 -11.64
CA GLU A 93 -9.79 -14.18 -10.24
C GLU A 93 -9.97 -12.82 -9.58
N THR A 94 -10.12 -11.74 -10.36
CA THR A 94 -10.28 -10.36 -9.88
C THR A 94 -11.70 -9.98 -9.50
N THR A 95 -12.73 -10.57 -10.11
CA THR A 95 -14.13 -10.15 -9.91
C THR A 95 -15.01 -11.32 -9.60
N LEU A 96 -16.23 -11.05 -9.11
CA LEU A 96 -17.27 -12.09 -9.07
C LEU A 96 -17.51 -12.71 -10.45
N SER A 97 -18.02 -13.94 -10.42
CA SER A 97 -18.57 -14.59 -11.61
C SER A 97 -19.78 -13.82 -12.16
N SER A 98 -20.14 -14.05 -13.42
CA SER A 98 -21.35 -13.46 -14.02
C SER A 98 -22.61 -13.83 -13.23
N THR A 99 -22.68 -15.04 -12.71
CA THR A 99 -23.80 -15.55 -11.92
C THR A 99 -23.87 -14.90 -10.55
N ASP A 100 -22.76 -14.84 -9.81
CA ASP A 100 -22.76 -14.23 -8.47
C ASP A 100 -23.02 -12.72 -8.55
N MET A 101 -22.47 -12.05 -9.56
CA MET A 101 -22.76 -10.64 -9.82
C MET A 101 -24.24 -10.43 -10.17
N ALA A 102 -24.84 -11.32 -10.96
CA ALA A 102 -26.27 -11.26 -11.24
C ALA A 102 -27.10 -11.44 -9.97
N THR A 103 -26.77 -12.42 -9.13
CA THR A 103 -27.44 -12.65 -7.83
C THR A 103 -27.35 -11.43 -6.91
N LEU A 104 -26.18 -10.81 -6.82
CA LEU A 104 -25.98 -9.57 -6.05
C LEU A 104 -26.90 -8.45 -6.57
N ILE A 105 -26.92 -8.22 -7.88
CA ILE A 105 -27.75 -7.18 -8.49
C ILE A 105 -29.24 -7.50 -8.31
N ASP A 106 -29.66 -8.75 -8.52
CA ASP A 106 -31.06 -9.16 -8.38
C ASP A 106 -31.58 -8.98 -6.96
N ALA A 107 -30.79 -9.32 -5.93
CA ALA A 107 -31.13 -9.11 -4.54
C ALA A 107 -31.30 -7.61 -4.20
N ALA A 108 -30.38 -6.76 -4.66
CA ALA A 108 -30.47 -5.32 -4.47
C ALA A 108 -31.66 -4.71 -5.24
N VAL A 109 -31.90 -5.16 -6.47
CA VAL A 109 -33.08 -4.74 -7.25
C VAL A 109 -34.38 -5.17 -6.58
N ALA A 110 -34.45 -6.37 -6.00
CA ALA A 110 -35.62 -6.81 -5.26
C ALA A 110 -35.94 -5.88 -4.09
N SER A 111 -34.91 -5.36 -3.40
CA SER A 111 -35.07 -4.37 -2.32
C SER A 111 -35.61 -3.04 -2.86
N VAL A 112 -35.10 -2.55 -3.99
CA VAL A 112 -35.62 -1.34 -4.67
C VAL A 112 -37.09 -1.52 -5.10
N VAL A 113 -37.43 -2.68 -5.68
CA VAL A 113 -38.80 -3.02 -6.11
C VAL A 113 -39.74 -3.08 -4.91
N SER A 114 -39.34 -3.76 -3.85
CA SER A 114 -40.13 -3.86 -2.62
C SER A 114 -40.39 -2.49 -2.01
N ALA A 115 -39.37 -1.63 -1.92
CA ALA A 115 -39.52 -0.27 -1.43
C ALA A 115 -40.54 0.52 -2.26
N ILE A 116 -40.35 0.60 -3.58
CA ILE A 116 -41.25 1.35 -4.47
C ILE A 116 -42.69 0.81 -4.43
N ASN A 117 -42.87 -0.51 -4.38
CA ASN A 117 -44.20 -1.12 -4.41
C ASN A 117 -44.94 -1.05 -3.06
N THR A 118 -44.27 -0.61 -2.00
CA THR A 118 -44.93 -0.40 -0.71
C THR A 118 -46.02 0.66 -0.82
N GLY A 119 -47.26 0.29 -0.50
CA GLY A 119 -48.43 1.17 -0.58
C GLY A 119 -49.16 1.16 -1.94
N LEU A 120 -48.64 0.44 -2.95
CA LEU A 120 -49.30 0.31 -4.26
C LEU A 120 -50.24 -0.89 -4.30
N ASP A 121 -51.41 -0.72 -4.93
CA ASP A 121 -52.25 -1.85 -5.37
C ASP A 121 -51.93 -2.18 -6.84
N LEU A 122 -51.13 -3.21 -7.08
CA LEU A 122 -50.74 -3.59 -8.45
C LEU A 122 -51.90 -4.18 -9.28
N GLY A 123 -53.06 -4.46 -8.67
CA GLY A 123 -54.31 -4.71 -9.38
C GLY A 123 -54.89 -3.44 -10.04
N ASN A 124 -54.53 -2.26 -9.52
CA ASN A 124 -54.90 -0.96 -10.08
C ASN A 124 -53.90 -0.52 -11.18
N LYS A 125 -54.41 -0.30 -12.39
CA LYS A 125 -53.59 0.13 -13.54
C LYS A 125 -52.88 1.46 -13.35
N SER A 126 -53.43 2.37 -12.54
CA SER A 126 -52.81 3.66 -12.24
C SER A 126 -51.57 3.49 -11.37
N ASP A 127 -51.70 2.69 -10.30
CA ASP A 127 -50.64 2.36 -9.35
C ASP A 127 -49.51 1.60 -10.04
N GLY A 128 -49.84 0.55 -10.79
CA GLY A 128 -48.86 -0.19 -11.60
C GLY A 128 -48.13 0.69 -12.62
N LYS A 129 -48.80 1.70 -13.19
CA LYS A 129 -48.18 2.65 -14.12
C LYS A 129 -47.27 3.66 -13.41
N CYS A 130 -47.60 4.10 -12.20
CA CYS A 130 -46.75 5.02 -11.45
C CYS A 130 -45.53 4.29 -10.86
N GLY A 131 -45.72 3.12 -10.24
CA GLY A 131 -44.64 2.24 -9.76
C GLY A 131 -43.67 1.88 -10.87
N GLY A 132 -44.18 1.45 -12.03
CA GLY A 132 -43.35 1.17 -13.20
C GLY A 132 -42.56 2.37 -13.73
N LYS A 133 -43.05 3.61 -13.58
CA LYS A 133 -42.27 4.81 -13.92
C LYS A 133 -41.16 5.09 -12.91
N LEU A 134 -41.42 4.90 -11.62
CA LEU A 134 -40.42 5.03 -10.55
C LEU A 134 -39.30 4.00 -10.75
N LEU A 135 -39.65 2.73 -11.00
CA LEU A 135 -38.67 1.69 -11.35
C LEU A 135 -37.90 1.99 -12.63
N SER A 136 -38.55 2.60 -13.63
CA SER A 136 -37.86 3.04 -14.85
C SER A 136 -36.89 4.20 -14.59
N ALA A 137 -37.15 5.05 -13.60
CA ALA A 137 -36.21 6.07 -13.15
C ALA A 137 -35.02 5.44 -12.43
N ALA A 138 -35.27 4.52 -11.49
CA ALA A 138 -34.25 3.73 -10.80
C ALA A 138 -33.34 2.98 -11.80
N ALA A 139 -33.94 2.34 -12.80
CA ALA A 139 -33.22 1.62 -13.87
C ALA A 139 -32.24 2.51 -14.63
N LYS A 140 -32.62 3.78 -14.87
CA LYS A 140 -31.74 4.75 -15.55
C LYS A 140 -30.60 5.19 -14.63
N LYS A 141 -30.89 5.47 -13.35
CA LYS A 141 -29.88 5.86 -12.36
C LYS A 141 -28.82 4.77 -12.21
N CYS A 142 -29.22 3.54 -11.88
CA CYS A 142 -28.30 2.40 -11.73
C CYS A 142 -27.43 2.19 -12.98
N SER A 143 -28.05 2.21 -14.16
CA SER A 143 -27.33 2.05 -15.43
C SER A 143 -26.40 3.22 -15.76
N SER A 144 -26.65 4.40 -15.21
CA SER A 144 -25.83 5.60 -15.41
C SER A 144 -24.63 5.62 -14.48
N LEU A 145 -24.81 5.31 -13.19
CA LEU A 145 -23.73 5.23 -12.21
C LEU A 145 -22.66 4.21 -12.65
N LEU A 146 -23.06 2.95 -12.87
CA LEU A 146 -22.13 1.89 -13.26
C LEU A 146 -21.47 2.12 -14.64
N LYS A 147 -22.07 2.92 -15.53
CA LYS A 147 -21.42 3.36 -16.78
C LYS A 147 -20.40 4.46 -16.55
N ALA A 148 -20.64 5.35 -15.58
CA ALA A 148 -19.68 6.36 -15.17
C ALA A 148 -18.43 5.67 -14.61
N GLU A 149 -18.61 4.69 -13.72
CA GLU A 149 -17.53 3.86 -13.17
C GLU A 149 -16.74 3.12 -14.26
N SER A 150 -17.45 2.42 -15.15
CA SER A 150 -16.82 1.76 -16.29
C SER A 150 -15.97 2.71 -17.14
N LYS A 151 -16.49 3.92 -17.41
CA LYS A 151 -15.79 4.95 -18.18
C LYS A 151 -14.56 5.46 -17.43
N TYR A 152 -14.66 5.63 -16.12
CA TYR A 152 -13.59 6.07 -15.24
C TYR A 152 -12.46 5.03 -15.20
N ILE A 153 -12.74 3.78 -14.82
CA ILE A 153 -11.75 2.69 -14.76
C ILE A 153 -11.03 2.52 -16.10
N LYS A 154 -11.74 2.63 -17.23
CA LYS A 154 -11.14 2.55 -18.57
C LYS A 154 -10.13 3.67 -18.86
N LYS A 155 -10.29 4.83 -18.23
CA LYS A 155 -9.53 6.06 -18.51
C LYS A 155 -8.57 6.43 -17.38
N ILE A 156 -8.47 5.60 -16.34
CA ILE A 156 -7.82 5.95 -15.08
C ILE A 156 -6.38 6.46 -15.25
N ALA A 157 -5.60 5.83 -16.14
CA ALA A 157 -4.23 6.26 -16.46
C ALA A 157 -4.11 7.57 -17.26
N LYS A 158 -5.20 8.11 -17.82
CA LYS A 158 -5.19 9.35 -18.64
C LYS A 158 -5.80 10.55 -17.95
N ALA A 159 -6.57 10.32 -16.91
CA ALA A 159 -7.27 11.33 -16.14
C ALA A 159 -7.49 10.73 -14.74
N PRO A 160 -6.42 10.69 -13.92
CA PRO A 160 -6.48 10.06 -12.61
C PRO A 160 -7.43 10.78 -11.66
N GLU A 161 -7.72 12.06 -11.93
CA GLU A 161 -8.72 12.80 -11.16
C GLU A 161 -10.14 12.24 -11.31
N THR A 162 -10.81 12.08 -10.17
CA THR A 162 -12.20 11.60 -10.09
C THR A 162 -13.24 12.65 -10.48
N THR A 163 -12.83 13.87 -10.86
CA THR A 163 -13.73 15.00 -11.18
C THR A 163 -14.77 14.65 -12.26
N GLY A 164 -14.34 13.93 -13.30
CA GLY A 164 -15.23 13.45 -14.35
C GLY A 164 -16.23 12.39 -13.89
N LEU A 165 -15.83 11.53 -12.94
CA LEU A 165 -16.71 10.52 -12.34
C LEU A 165 -17.76 11.18 -11.45
N ALA A 166 -17.35 12.06 -10.54
CA ALA A 166 -18.23 12.79 -9.63
C ALA A 166 -19.29 13.61 -10.40
N ALA A 167 -18.89 14.27 -11.49
CA ALA A 167 -19.83 15.00 -12.35
C ALA A 167 -20.85 14.07 -13.05
N ASP A 168 -20.42 12.90 -13.53
CA ASP A 168 -21.30 11.92 -14.16
C ASP A 168 -22.28 11.29 -13.13
N GLN A 169 -21.82 11.03 -11.90
CA GLN A 169 -22.64 10.54 -10.78
C GLN A 169 -23.70 11.59 -10.37
N GLN A 170 -23.29 12.85 -10.17
CA GLN A 170 -24.20 13.95 -9.85
C GLN A 170 -25.25 14.14 -10.95
N ALA A 171 -24.86 14.04 -12.22
CA ALA A 171 -25.78 14.11 -13.35
C ALA A 171 -26.77 12.93 -13.37
N ALA A 172 -26.39 11.75 -12.86
CA ALA A 172 -27.28 10.60 -12.71
C ALA A 172 -28.33 10.85 -11.63
N SER A 173 -27.92 11.35 -10.45
CA SER A 173 -28.83 11.72 -9.35
C SER A 173 -29.79 12.84 -9.75
N ALA A 174 -29.32 13.90 -10.40
CA ALA A 174 -30.19 14.98 -10.87
C ALA A 174 -31.27 14.48 -11.87
N LYS A 175 -30.90 13.56 -12.77
CA LYS A 175 -31.86 12.94 -13.71
C LYS A 175 -32.84 12.01 -13.00
N PHE A 176 -32.38 11.28 -11.99
CA PHE A 176 -33.23 10.45 -11.15
C PHE A 176 -34.27 11.30 -10.43
N SER A 177 -33.84 12.34 -9.72
CA SER A 177 -34.70 13.27 -9.00
C SER A 177 -35.78 13.88 -9.89
N SER A 178 -35.39 14.40 -11.06
CA SER A 178 -36.35 14.94 -12.03
C SER A 178 -37.37 13.91 -12.53
N ALA A 179 -36.96 12.64 -12.69
CA ALA A 179 -37.86 11.57 -13.12
C ALA A 179 -38.75 11.08 -11.97
N TRP A 180 -38.22 11.04 -10.74
CA TRP A 180 -38.93 10.68 -9.53
C TRP A 180 -40.07 11.66 -9.28
N ALA A 181 -39.80 12.96 -9.20
CA ALA A 181 -40.80 14.01 -8.97
C ALA A 181 -41.97 13.95 -9.98
N LYS A 182 -41.69 13.61 -11.24
CA LYS A 182 -42.73 13.46 -12.29
C LYS A 182 -43.59 12.20 -12.13
N ALA A 183 -43.05 11.16 -11.51
CA ALA A 183 -43.72 9.87 -11.36
C ALA A 183 -44.43 9.74 -10.01
N SER A 184 -43.91 10.36 -8.94
CA SER A 184 -44.41 10.24 -7.56
C SER A 184 -45.60 11.15 -7.24
N ALA A 185 -45.79 12.26 -7.98
CA ALA A 185 -46.80 13.29 -7.66
C ALA A 185 -48.25 12.79 -7.51
N ALA A 186 -48.59 11.65 -8.08
CA ALA A 186 -49.90 11.00 -7.93
C ALA A 186 -49.77 9.49 -7.70
N CYS A 187 -48.64 9.05 -7.13
CA CYS A 187 -48.37 7.65 -6.88
C CYS A 187 -48.61 7.33 -5.39
N PRO A 188 -49.46 6.33 -5.04
CA PRO A 188 -49.75 5.98 -3.65
C PRO A 188 -48.59 5.37 -2.84
N THR A 189 -47.42 5.22 -3.46
CA THR A 189 -46.25 4.63 -2.81
C THR A 189 -45.85 5.40 -1.55
N THR A 190 -45.43 4.69 -0.51
CA THR A 190 -44.85 5.29 0.70
C THR A 190 -43.32 5.42 0.62
N ALA A 191 -42.71 4.98 -0.49
CA ALA A 191 -41.27 5.13 -0.71
C ALA A 191 -40.88 6.61 -0.80
N THR A 192 -39.71 6.94 -0.26
CA THR A 192 -39.12 8.28 -0.40
C THR A 192 -38.09 8.29 -1.52
N GLU A 193 -37.88 9.46 -2.14
CA GLU A 193 -36.83 9.65 -3.14
C GLU A 193 -35.45 9.25 -2.60
N ALA A 194 -35.12 9.79 -1.42
CA ALA A 194 -33.84 9.55 -0.75
C ALA A 194 -33.64 8.06 -0.39
N GLY A 195 -34.69 7.36 0.06
CA GLY A 195 -34.58 5.95 0.42
C GLY A 195 -34.32 5.06 -0.80
N VAL A 196 -34.97 5.34 -1.93
CA VAL A 196 -34.73 4.60 -3.17
C VAL A 196 -33.39 5.00 -3.81
N GLU A 197 -33.02 6.28 -3.74
CA GLU A 197 -31.73 6.80 -4.16
C GLU A 197 -30.59 6.06 -3.45
N ALA A 198 -30.65 5.93 -2.12
CA ALA A 198 -29.67 5.22 -1.31
C ALA A 198 -29.54 3.74 -1.70
N LEU A 199 -30.66 3.01 -1.84
CA LEU A 199 -30.62 1.60 -2.28
C LEU A 199 -29.95 1.41 -3.67
N ILE A 200 -30.08 2.39 -4.57
CA ILE A 200 -29.43 2.33 -5.89
C ILE A 200 -27.94 2.65 -5.79
N ASP A 201 -27.57 3.57 -4.89
CA ASP A 201 -26.18 3.94 -4.65
C ASP A 201 -25.43 2.78 -3.98
N ASP A 202 -26.01 2.15 -2.95
CA ASP A 202 -25.51 0.94 -2.28
C ASP A 202 -25.32 -0.21 -3.28
N LEU A 203 -26.29 -0.42 -4.18
CA LEU A 203 -26.18 -1.40 -5.26
C LEU A 203 -24.97 -1.10 -6.16
N SER A 204 -24.82 0.17 -6.56
CA SER A 204 -23.72 0.59 -7.43
C SER A 204 -22.37 0.37 -6.75
N GLU A 205 -22.25 0.74 -5.48
CA GLU A 205 -21.05 0.56 -4.66
C GLU A 205 -20.71 -0.92 -4.49
N ALA A 206 -21.70 -1.77 -4.22
CA ALA A 206 -21.49 -3.21 -4.09
C ALA A 206 -20.99 -3.86 -5.39
N VAL A 207 -21.51 -3.43 -6.55
CA VAL A 207 -21.02 -3.88 -7.86
C VAL A 207 -19.60 -3.39 -8.13
N VAL A 208 -19.30 -2.12 -7.82
CA VAL A 208 -17.95 -1.56 -7.99
C VAL A 208 -16.97 -2.33 -7.12
N THR A 209 -17.22 -2.43 -5.83
CA THR A 209 -16.37 -3.13 -4.86
C THR A 209 -16.08 -4.56 -5.29
N ASN A 210 -17.09 -5.33 -5.70
CA ASN A 210 -16.93 -6.72 -6.15
C ASN A 210 -16.38 -6.88 -7.58
N SER A 211 -16.02 -5.76 -8.21
CA SER A 211 -15.33 -5.72 -9.51
C SER A 211 -13.96 -5.07 -9.46
N THR A 212 -13.61 -4.36 -8.38
CA THR A 212 -12.31 -3.66 -8.23
C THR A 212 -11.50 -4.17 -7.05
N VAL A 213 -12.13 -4.76 -6.05
CA VAL A 213 -11.49 -5.41 -4.90
C VAL A 213 -11.84 -6.89 -4.96
N SER A 214 -10.82 -7.72 -5.21
CA SER A 214 -11.06 -9.10 -5.56
C SER A 214 -11.77 -9.88 -4.46
N PRO A 215 -12.91 -10.53 -4.76
CA PRO A 215 -13.62 -11.39 -3.81
C PRO A 215 -12.98 -12.77 -3.64
N SER A 216 -11.99 -13.14 -4.47
CA SER A 216 -11.24 -14.38 -4.30
C SER A 216 -10.16 -14.27 -3.22
N VAL A 217 -9.76 -13.04 -2.85
CA VAL A 217 -8.82 -12.80 -1.76
C VAL A 217 -9.54 -13.00 -0.44
N SER A 218 -8.98 -13.87 0.39
CA SER A 218 -9.48 -14.19 1.72
C SER A 218 -9.49 -12.96 2.63
N THR A 219 -10.48 -12.86 3.52
CA THR A 219 -10.49 -11.84 4.59
C THR A 219 -9.48 -12.15 5.69
N GLU A 220 -9.14 -13.43 5.84
CA GLU A 220 -8.00 -13.88 6.63
C GLU A 220 -6.72 -13.88 5.79
N TRP A 221 -5.57 -13.81 6.44
CA TRP A 221 -4.29 -13.95 5.77
C TRP A 221 -4.18 -15.29 5.02
N ALA A 222 -3.86 -15.19 3.73
CA ALA A 222 -3.64 -16.34 2.86
C ALA A 222 -2.22 -16.33 2.29
N ASN A 223 -1.64 -17.53 2.17
CA ASN A 223 -0.30 -17.74 1.61
C ASN A 223 -0.41 -18.02 0.12
N TYR A 224 0.40 -17.35 -0.68
CA TYR A 224 0.44 -17.51 -2.13
C TYR A 224 1.83 -17.96 -2.56
N LEU A 225 1.91 -19.10 -3.22
CA LEU A 225 3.11 -19.54 -3.92
C LEU A 225 3.23 -18.76 -5.22
N ALA A 226 4.37 -18.09 -5.44
CA ALA A 226 4.60 -17.37 -6.68
C ALA A 226 4.75 -18.35 -7.86
N PRO A 227 4.17 -18.04 -9.03
CA PRO A 227 4.41 -18.83 -10.24
C PRO A 227 5.90 -18.84 -10.61
N ALA A 228 6.37 -19.92 -11.23
CA ALA A 228 7.78 -20.06 -11.64
C ALA A 228 8.26 -18.94 -12.58
N SER A 229 7.35 -18.39 -13.40
CA SER A 229 7.62 -17.25 -14.27
C SER A 229 6.36 -16.43 -14.50
N VAL A 230 6.50 -15.12 -14.59
CA VAL A 230 5.40 -14.18 -14.84
C VAL A 230 5.85 -13.13 -15.84
N ASP A 231 5.07 -12.94 -16.91
CA ASP A 231 5.26 -11.80 -17.82
C ASP A 231 4.53 -10.58 -17.27
N TYR A 232 5.26 -9.48 -17.11
CA TYR A 232 4.73 -8.23 -16.60
C TYR A 232 5.47 -7.04 -17.22
N GLU A 233 4.71 -6.08 -17.76
CA GLU A 233 5.23 -4.86 -18.39
C GLU A 233 6.33 -5.10 -19.44
N GLY A 234 6.21 -6.19 -20.20
CA GLY A 234 7.13 -6.52 -21.29
C GLY A 234 8.41 -7.23 -20.85
N ARG A 235 8.54 -7.57 -19.56
CA ARG A 235 9.64 -8.38 -19.01
C ARG A 235 9.09 -9.67 -18.40
N THR A 236 9.87 -10.75 -18.48
CA THR A 236 9.60 -11.99 -17.76
C THR A 236 10.36 -11.97 -16.43
N TYR A 237 9.64 -12.19 -15.34
CA TYR A 237 10.17 -12.30 -13.98
C TYR A 237 10.13 -13.75 -13.52
N THR A 238 11.15 -14.15 -12.78
CA THR A 238 11.34 -15.52 -12.26
C THR A 238 11.55 -15.45 -10.75
N PRO A 239 10.47 -15.41 -9.96
CA PRO A 239 10.57 -15.20 -8.53
C PRO A 239 11.16 -16.43 -7.85
N THR A 240 12.16 -16.23 -7.00
CA THR A 240 12.83 -17.28 -6.23
C THR A 240 13.61 -16.67 -5.08
N CYS A 241 13.87 -17.46 -4.04
CA CYS A 241 14.74 -17.09 -2.95
C CYS A 241 16.21 -17.36 -3.26
N VAL A 242 17.08 -16.85 -2.39
CA VAL A 242 18.53 -16.81 -2.56
C VAL A 242 19.20 -18.15 -2.91
N PHE A 243 18.63 -19.29 -2.47
CA PHE A 243 19.13 -20.65 -2.73
C PHE A 243 18.12 -21.53 -3.49
N ASP A 244 17.45 -20.96 -4.50
CA ASP A 244 16.50 -21.67 -5.38
C ASP A 244 15.30 -22.28 -4.62
N THR A 245 14.99 -21.79 -3.42
CA THR A 245 13.78 -22.19 -2.71
C THR A 245 12.56 -21.41 -3.24
N PRO A 246 11.34 -21.99 -3.13
CA PRO A 246 10.14 -21.33 -3.63
C PRO A 246 9.87 -19.99 -2.93
N TYR A 247 9.41 -19.01 -3.70
CA TYR A 247 9.02 -17.70 -3.17
C TYR A 247 7.52 -17.68 -2.82
N TYR A 248 7.20 -17.14 -1.64
CA TYR A 248 5.83 -16.97 -1.16
C TYR A 248 5.56 -15.51 -0.81
N TYR A 249 4.30 -15.10 -0.90
CA TYR A 249 3.83 -13.82 -0.39
C TYR A 249 2.46 -13.99 0.27
N TYR A 250 2.01 -12.98 1.00
CA TYR A 250 0.73 -13.04 1.70
C TYR A 250 -0.19 -11.93 1.26
N ALA A 251 -1.49 -12.20 1.33
CA ALA A 251 -2.48 -11.16 1.19
C ALA A 251 -3.71 -11.43 2.05
N ARG A 252 -4.41 -10.35 2.38
CA ARG A 252 -5.76 -10.37 2.94
C ARG A 252 -6.58 -9.24 2.35
N ARG A 253 -7.88 -9.48 2.24
CA ARG A 253 -8.88 -8.50 1.82
C ARG A 253 -9.39 -7.74 3.03
N GLY A 254 -9.38 -6.41 2.93
CA GLY A 254 -9.98 -5.52 3.92
C GLY A 254 -11.47 -5.31 3.71
N SER A 255 -12.06 -4.52 4.61
CA SER A 255 -13.44 -4.05 4.55
C SER A 255 -13.59 -2.70 3.83
N VAL A 256 -12.49 -1.95 3.65
CA VAL A 256 -12.46 -0.67 2.92
C VAL A 256 -11.61 -0.75 1.64
N ASN A 257 -11.86 0.15 0.69
CA ASN A 257 -11.14 0.23 -0.59
C ASN A 257 -9.76 0.92 -0.45
N LYS A 258 -8.92 0.41 0.46
CA LYS A 258 -7.57 0.90 0.72
C LYS A 258 -6.60 -0.26 0.83
N LEU A 259 -5.34 -0.04 0.48
CA LEU A 259 -4.33 -1.09 0.33
C LEU A 259 -3.04 -0.73 1.08
N VAL A 260 -2.52 -1.68 1.85
CA VAL A 260 -1.15 -1.66 2.36
C VAL A 260 -0.28 -2.61 1.52
N MET A 261 0.80 -2.08 0.96
CA MET A 261 1.91 -2.86 0.37
C MET A 261 3.05 -2.89 1.39
N TYR A 262 3.17 -3.98 2.14
CA TYR A 262 4.18 -4.13 3.19
C TYR A 262 5.36 -4.95 2.70
N TYR A 263 6.58 -4.42 2.80
CA TYR A 263 7.82 -5.11 2.44
C TYR A 263 8.53 -5.62 3.68
N MET A 264 8.82 -6.91 3.71
CA MET A 264 9.49 -7.58 4.83
C MET A 264 10.95 -7.15 4.97
N GLY A 265 11.42 -6.95 6.21
CA GLY A 265 12.83 -6.72 6.51
C GLY A 265 13.68 -7.99 6.56
N GLY A 266 14.93 -7.85 6.98
CA GLY A 266 15.80 -8.99 7.29
C GLY A 266 17.19 -8.92 6.67
N GLY A 267 17.95 -7.85 6.92
CA GLY A 267 19.37 -7.74 6.57
C GLY A 267 19.69 -7.73 5.07
N ALA A 268 20.96 -7.94 4.71
CA ALA A 268 21.43 -7.99 3.32
C ALA A 268 22.81 -8.69 3.25
N CYS A 269 23.20 -9.22 2.08
CA CYS A 269 24.54 -9.77 1.86
C CYS A 269 25.09 -9.36 0.49
N TRP A 270 26.41 -9.22 0.39
CA TRP A 270 27.07 -8.66 -0.82
C TRP A 270 28.41 -9.34 -1.14
N GLU A 271 28.89 -10.25 -0.30
CA GLU A 271 30.18 -10.95 -0.50
C GLU A 271 30.17 -12.35 0.13
N ASN A 272 31.27 -13.12 -0.06
CA ASN A 272 31.38 -14.51 0.38
C ASN A 272 31.13 -14.68 1.88
N ILE A 273 31.68 -13.79 2.71
CA ILE A 273 31.54 -13.87 4.17
C ILE A 273 30.10 -13.57 4.58
N THR A 274 29.54 -12.43 4.16
CA THR A 274 28.19 -12.02 4.54
C THR A 274 27.14 -13.02 4.05
N CYS A 275 27.25 -13.51 2.81
CA CYS A 275 26.28 -14.47 2.29
C CYS A 275 26.40 -15.87 2.90
N SER A 276 27.59 -16.26 3.40
CA SER A 276 27.79 -17.55 4.07
C SER A 276 27.33 -17.58 5.53
N LEU A 277 27.33 -16.43 6.21
CA LEU A 277 26.97 -16.33 7.63
C LEU A 277 25.46 -16.15 7.87
N GLY A 278 24.64 -16.01 6.82
CA GLY A 278 23.19 -15.88 6.96
C GLY A 278 22.76 -14.58 7.64
N VAL A 279 23.44 -13.46 7.36
CA VAL A 279 23.11 -12.13 7.92
C VAL A 279 21.86 -11.48 7.29
N CYS A 280 21.11 -12.26 6.51
CA CYS A 280 19.88 -11.84 5.84
C CYS A 280 18.82 -12.94 5.92
N SER A 281 17.56 -12.58 5.68
CA SER A 281 16.49 -13.55 5.47
C SER A 281 16.74 -14.30 4.16
N GLN A 282 16.76 -15.63 4.23
CA GLN A 282 17.05 -16.53 3.11
C GLN A 282 15.84 -17.40 2.73
N SER A 283 14.72 -17.23 3.43
CA SER A 283 13.51 -18.03 3.25
C SER A 283 12.26 -17.17 3.29
N ALA A 284 11.31 -17.49 2.41
CA ALA A 284 9.96 -16.96 2.42
C ALA A 284 8.96 -17.94 3.07
N ASP A 285 9.45 -18.89 3.87
CA ASP A 285 8.63 -19.96 4.46
C ASP A 285 7.47 -19.40 5.32
N PRO A 286 6.21 -19.75 5.03
CA PRO A 286 5.04 -19.36 5.81
C PRO A 286 5.05 -19.77 7.27
N ASP A 287 5.78 -20.82 7.62
CA ASP A 287 5.89 -21.34 8.98
C ASP A 287 7.16 -20.83 9.68
N GLY A 288 7.98 -20.01 9.01
CA GLY A 288 9.26 -19.50 9.48
C GLY A 288 9.26 -18.05 9.96
N ALA A 289 10.42 -17.40 9.91
CA ALA A 289 10.58 -15.99 10.30
C ALA A 289 9.81 -15.00 9.41
N ALA A 290 9.39 -15.43 8.21
CA ALA A 290 8.49 -14.68 7.33
C ALA A 290 7.01 -14.84 7.70
N SER A 291 6.69 -15.60 8.76
CA SER A 291 5.31 -15.84 9.19
C SER A 291 4.69 -14.58 9.76
N LEU A 292 3.47 -14.27 9.31
CA LEU A 292 2.67 -13.16 9.84
C LEU A 292 2.30 -13.35 11.32
N ASN A 293 2.32 -14.59 11.82
CA ASN A 293 2.15 -14.89 13.24
C ASN A 293 3.26 -14.27 14.12
N ALA A 294 4.37 -13.82 13.52
CA ALA A 294 5.43 -13.11 14.21
C ALA A 294 5.15 -11.59 14.35
N VAL A 295 4.11 -11.05 13.71
CA VAL A 295 3.75 -9.63 13.78
C VAL A 295 2.41 -9.49 14.50
N THR A 296 2.46 -9.30 15.82
CA THR A 296 1.28 -9.34 16.71
C THR A 296 1.13 -8.10 17.59
N THR A 297 1.86 -7.04 17.26
CA THR A 297 2.00 -5.79 18.03
C THR A 297 2.11 -4.59 17.08
N GLY A 298 1.95 -3.38 17.60
CA GLY A 298 2.01 -2.14 16.84
C GLY A 298 0.99 -2.09 15.69
N PHE A 299 1.39 -1.51 14.56
CA PHE A 299 0.57 -1.50 13.34
C PHE A 299 0.43 -2.88 12.67
N GLY A 300 1.17 -3.88 13.14
CA GLY A 300 0.99 -5.26 12.72
C GLY A 300 -0.18 -5.98 13.39
N ASP A 301 -0.63 -5.56 14.58
CA ASP A 301 -1.83 -6.10 15.20
C ASP A 301 -3.09 -5.47 14.60
N LEU A 302 -3.75 -6.22 13.71
CA LEU A 302 -4.97 -5.77 13.06
C LEU A 302 -6.23 -5.94 13.94
N ASN A 303 -6.08 -6.44 15.17
CA ASN A 303 -7.16 -6.48 16.16
C ASN A 303 -7.17 -5.24 17.06
N ASP A 304 -6.08 -4.47 17.08
CA ASP A 304 -6.01 -3.23 17.81
C ASP A 304 -7.00 -2.21 17.20
N PRO A 305 -7.96 -1.69 17.98
CA PRO A 305 -8.93 -0.71 17.48
C PRO A 305 -8.30 0.62 17.05
N ASP A 306 -7.12 0.97 17.56
CA ASP A 306 -6.40 2.21 17.26
C ASP A 306 -5.51 2.09 16.01
N ASN A 307 -5.31 0.86 15.49
CA ASN A 307 -4.56 0.63 14.26
C ASN A 307 -5.29 1.23 13.04
N PRO A 308 -4.69 2.21 12.33
CA PRO A 308 -5.34 2.90 11.21
C PRO A 308 -5.52 2.00 9.98
N PHE A 309 -4.84 0.85 9.94
CA PHE A 309 -4.79 -0.09 8.83
C PHE A 309 -5.62 -1.37 9.07
N LYS A 310 -6.28 -1.52 10.22
CA LYS A 310 -7.01 -2.75 10.60
C LYS A 310 -8.05 -3.23 9.58
N ASP A 311 -8.71 -2.27 8.93
CA ASP A 311 -9.77 -2.50 7.95
C ASP A 311 -9.27 -2.56 6.51
N TRP A 312 -7.98 -2.30 6.26
CA TRP A 312 -7.43 -2.21 4.91
C TRP A 312 -7.18 -3.59 4.33
N SER A 313 -7.08 -3.64 3.00
CA SER A 313 -6.49 -4.80 2.33
C SER A 313 -4.97 -4.74 2.48
N TRP A 314 -4.34 -5.90 2.52
CA TRP A 314 -2.88 -5.99 2.69
C TRP A 314 -2.28 -6.96 1.68
N VAL A 315 -1.11 -6.59 1.20
CA VAL A 315 -0.20 -7.46 0.46
C VAL A 315 1.16 -7.37 1.13
N PHE A 316 1.62 -8.50 1.64
CA PHE A 316 2.89 -8.62 2.34
C PHE A 316 3.92 -9.27 1.41
N VAL A 317 4.87 -8.46 0.95
CA VAL A 317 5.99 -8.83 0.09
C VAL A 317 7.09 -9.41 0.97
N THR A 318 7.25 -10.73 0.96
CA THR A 318 8.30 -11.37 1.76
C THR A 318 9.68 -11.12 1.19
N TYR A 319 10.70 -11.31 2.03
CA TYR A 319 12.09 -11.08 1.69
C TYR A 319 12.91 -12.33 1.93
N CYS A 320 13.62 -12.77 0.89
CA CYS A 320 14.50 -13.95 0.96
C CYS A 320 15.66 -13.88 -0.05
N SER A 321 15.95 -12.69 -0.56
CA SER A 321 16.88 -12.44 -1.69
C SER A 321 18.15 -11.68 -1.29
N CYS A 322 18.26 -11.25 -0.02
CA CYS A 322 19.47 -10.64 0.54
C CYS A 322 19.98 -9.36 -0.18
N ASP A 323 19.11 -8.68 -0.92
CA ASP A 323 19.39 -7.53 -1.80
C ASP A 323 18.39 -6.35 -1.65
N VAL A 324 17.86 -6.13 -0.44
CA VAL A 324 16.89 -5.06 -0.12
C VAL A 324 15.70 -4.92 -1.10
N HIS A 325 15.19 -6.05 -1.62
CA HIS A 325 14.08 -6.16 -2.57
C HIS A 325 14.32 -5.61 -3.97
N PHE A 326 15.54 -5.21 -4.34
CA PHE A 326 15.77 -4.51 -5.61
C PHE A 326 16.91 -5.09 -6.46
N GLY A 327 17.50 -6.19 -6.01
CA GLY A 327 18.50 -6.92 -6.78
C GLY A 327 17.93 -7.65 -8.00
N ASP A 328 18.76 -7.76 -9.01
CA ASP A 328 18.53 -8.51 -10.26
C ASP A 328 19.83 -9.15 -10.75
N ALA A 329 20.42 -9.98 -9.91
CA ALA A 329 21.71 -10.62 -10.14
C ALA A 329 21.75 -12.05 -9.62
N GLU A 330 22.48 -12.90 -10.33
CA GLU A 330 22.98 -14.18 -9.80
C GLU A 330 24.49 -14.05 -9.65
N GLN A 331 24.99 -14.25 -8.44
CA GLN A 331 26.40 -14.06 -8.09
C GLN A 331 26.99 -15.36 -7.54
N THR A 332 28.24 -15.63 -7.89
CA THR A 332 29.06 -16.63 -7.21
C THR A 332 30.12 -15.91 -6.40
N TYR A 333 30.04 -16.01 -5.09
CA TYR A 333 31.00 -15.38 -4.19
C TYR A 333 32.04 -16.40 -3.72
N SER A 334 33.29 -16.14 -4.08
CA SER A 334 34.46 -16.88 -3.60
C SER A 334 35.16 -16.12 -2.47
N GLY A 335 35.73 -16.83 -1.51
CA GLY A 335 36.43 -16.19 -0.40
C GLY A 335 36.95 -17.16 0.65
N VAL A 336 36.76 -16.79 1.91
CA VAL A 336 37.22 -17.56 3.08
C VAL A 336 36.36 -18.80 3.31
N PHE A 337 35.06 -18.71 3.00
CA PHE A 337 34.13 -19.84 3.00
C PHE A 337 34.07 -20.49 1.60
N PRO A 338 33.55 -21.73 1.49
CA PRO A 338 33.30 -22.34 0.19
C PRO A 338 32.51 -21.40 -0.73
N ASP A 339 32.75 -21.52 -2.05
CA ASP A 339 32.01 -20.75 -3.05
C ASP A 339 30.50 -20.91 -2.82
N ILE A 340 29.80 -19.77 -2.80
CA ILE A 340 28.36 -19.72 -2.58
C ILE A 340 27.69 -19.04 -3.77
N ASN A 341 26.67 -19.71 -4.32
CA ASN A 341 25.84 -19.16 -5.39
C ASN A 341 24.61 -18.52 -4.77
N VAL A 342 24.38 -17.26 -5.11
CA VAL A 342 23.42 -16.39 -4.44
C VAL A 342 22.56 -15.72 -5.50
N LYS A 343 21.23 -15.89 -5.38
CA LYS A 343 20.24 -15.25 -6.25
C LYS A 343 19.67 -14.00 -5.60
N HIS A 344 20.24 -12.86 -5.97
CA HIS A 344 19.72 -11.54 -5.64
C HIS A 344 18.62 -11.18 -6.63
N LEU A 345 17.42 -11.77 -6.43
CA LEU A 345 16.26 -11.63 -7.32
C LEU A 345 15.09 -10.91 -6.63
N GLY A 346 15.37 -10.01 -5.70
CA GLY A 346 14.39 -9.22 -4.97
C GLY A 346 13.49 -8.39 -5.88
N TYR A 347 14.05 -7.81 -6.96
CA TYR A 347 13.27 -7.08 -7.95
C TYR A 347 12.26 -7.99 -8.64
N HIS A 348 12.69 -9.20 -9.06
CA HIS A 348 11.79 -10.19 -9.66
C HIS A 348 10.65 -10.58 -8.71
N ASN A 349 10.99 -10.86 -7.46
CA ASN A 349 10.04 -11.22 -6.41
C ASN A 349 8.99 -10.12 -6.23
N ALA A 350 9.43 -8.87 -6.02
CA ALA A 350 8.54 -7.74 -5.80
C ALA A 350 7.68 -7.39 -7.02
N ARG A 351 8.22 -7.42 -8.26
CA ARG A 351 7.43 -7.14 -9.48
C ARG A 351 6.32 -8.18 -9.71
N VAL A 352 6.54 -9.45 -9.33
CA VAL A 352 5.49 -10.48 -9.38
C VAL A 352 4.36 -10.18 -8.40
N VAL A 353 4.70 -9.76 -7.18
CA VAL A 353 3.71 -9.41 -6.16
C VAL A 353 2.97 -8.12 -6.51
N GLU A 354 3.65 -7.13 -7.08
CA GLU A 354 3.04 -5.91 -7.61
C GLU A 354 2.00 -6.23 -8.70
N LYS A 355 2.34 -7.07 -9.68
CA LYS A 355 1.37 -7.50 -10.71
C LYS A 355 0.15 -8.15 -10.06
N TRP A 356 0.38 -9.08 -9.13
CA TRP A 356 -0.71 -9.75 -8.44
C TRP A 356 -1.59 -8.74 -7.70
N ALA A 357 -1.00 -7.81 -6.94
CA ALA A 357 -1.71 -6.78 -6.20
C ALA A 357 -2.52 -5.87 -7.14
N ARG A 358 -1.91 -5.38 -8.23
CA ARG A 358 -2.56 -4.54 -9.25
C ARG A 358 -3.77 -5.21 -9.89
N GLU A 359 -3.70 -6.53 -10.07
CA GLU A 359 -4.78 -7.32 -10.66
C GLU A 359 -5.87 -7.72 -9.67
N HIS A 360 -5.61 -7.70 -8.36
CA HIS A 360 -6.61 -8.02 -7.33
C HIS A 360 -7.21 -6.78 -6.66
N PHE A 361 -6.50 -5.65 -6.70
CA PHE A 361 -6.90 -4.35 -6.15
C PHE A 361 -6.75 -3.30 -7.26
N VAL A 362 -7.76 -3.18 -8.13
CA VAL A 362 -7.64 -2.47 -9.42
C VAL A 362 -7.67 -0.94 -9.29
N ASN A 363 -8.34 -0.44 -8.26
CA ASN A 363 -8.47 0.99 -7.99
C ASN A 363 -8.70 1.27 -6.49
N PRO A 364 -7.72 0.97 -5.62
CA PRO A 364 -7.76 1.43 -4.24
C PRO A 364 -7.82 2.96 -4.20
N GLU A 365 -8.52 3.53 -3.22
CA GLU A 365 -8.53 4.98 -3.01
C GLU A 365 -7.19 5.48 -2.47
N VAL A 366 -6.59 4.68 -1.60
CA VAL A 366 -5.33 4.96 -0.93
C VAL A 366 -4.44 3.72 -0.99
N VAL A 367 -3.18 3.92 -1.34
CA VAL A 367 -2.12 2.91 -1.27
C VAL A 367 -1.07 3.41 -0.29
N PHE A 368 -0.86 2.66 0.77
CA PHE A 368 0.18 2.90 1.75
C PHE A 368 1.29 1.86 1.56
N VAL A 369 2.47 2.31 1.13
CA VAL A 369 3.63 1.47 0.85
C VAL A 369 4.60 1.63 1.99
N THR A 370 4.94 0.54 2.66
CA THR A 370 5.83 0.58 3.82
C THR A 370 6.61 -0.71 3.96
N GLY A 371 7.57 -0.72 4.87
CA GLY A 371 8.33 -1.88 5.26
C GLY A 371 9.37 -1.49 6.29
N THR A 372 9.83 -2.44 7.09
CA THR A 372 10.85 -2.20 8.11
C THR A 372 12.21 -2.69 7.62
N SER A 373 13.30 -1.99 7.96
CA SER A 373 14.69 -2.43 7.67
C SER A 373 14.97 -2.50 6.17
N ALA A 374 15.52 -3.62 5.67
CA ALA A 374 15.61 -3.96 4.24
C ALA A 374 14.29 -3.75 3.48
N GLY A 375 13.15 -3.97 4.16
CA GLY A 375 11.83 -3.73 3.62
C GLY A 375 11.49 -2.25 3.46
N GLY A 376 11.99 -1.37 4.33
CA GLY A 376 11.81 0.07 4.19
C GLY A 376 12.49 0.60 2.93
N TYR A 377 13.68 0.11 2.62
CA TYR A 377 14.32 0.35 1.32
C TYR A 377 13.48 -0.18 0.15
N GLY A 378 12.99 -1.42 0.26
CA GLY A 378 12.08 -1.99 -0.74
C GLY A 378 10.84 -1.13 -0.98
N ALA A 379 10.23 -0.61 0.08
CA ALA A 379 9.07 0.28 0.02
C ALA A 379 9.41 1.59 -0.72
N LEU A 380 10.55 2.20 -0.43
CA LEU A 380 11.00 3.42 -1.11
C LEU A 380 11.29 3.18 -2.59
N PHE A 381 11.98 2.08 -2.91
CA PHE A 381 12.42 1.80 -4.27
C PHE A 381 11.28 1.36 -5.18
N HIS A 382 10.36 0.53 -4.68
CA HIS A 382 9.17 0.12 -5.42
C HIS A 382 8.03 1.14 -5.34
N GLY A 383 8.04 2.02 -4.33
CA GLY A 383 7.04 3.08 -4.14
C GLY A 383 6.81 3.92 -5.40
N GLY A 384 7.88 4.28 -6.10
CA GLY A 384 7.80 5.04 -7.35
C GLY A 384 7.10 4.29 -8.49
N LEU A 385 7.26 2.96 -8.55
CA LEU A 385 6.65 2.10 -9.56
C LEU A 385 5.13 1.93 -9.33
N HIS A 386 4.70 1.97 -8.06
CA HIS A 386 3.28 1.85 -7.69
C HIS A 386 2.40 2.99 -8.22
N ALA A 387 2.98 4.15 -8.53
CA ALA A 387 2.26 5.24 -9.17
C ALA A 387 1.74 4.88 -10.58
N GLU A 388 2.41 3.97 -11.30
CA GLU A 388 1.90 3.45 -12.58
C GLU A 388 0.85 2.35 -12.38
N ALA A 389 1.02 1.52 -11.35
CA ALA A 389 0.06 0.48 -11.02
C ALA A 389 -1.30 1.10 -10.64
N TRP A 390 -1.27 2.18 -9.85
CA TRP A 390 -2.45 2.85 -9.30
C TRP A 390 -2.42 4.37 -9.48
N PRO A 391 -2.56 4.86 -10.73
CA PRO A 391 -2.33 6.27 -11.05
C PRO A 391 -3.36 7.23 -10.45
N ALA A 392 -4.49 6.73 -9.94
CA ALA A 392 -5.54 7.54 -9.34
C ALA A 392 -5.64 7.41 -7.81
N SER A 393 -4.77 6.60 -7.20
CA SER A 393 -4.75 6.43 -5.74
C SER A 393 -3.95 7.55 -5.10
N GLN A 394 -4.32 7.91 -3.87
CA GLN A 394 -3.41 8.65 -2.99
C GLN A 394 -2.30 7.67 -2.57
N LEU A 395 -1.07 7.98 -2.96
CA LEU A 395 0.09 7.14 -2.69
C LEU A 395 0.92 7.74 -1.56
N HIS A 396 1.08 6.95 -0.50
CA HIS A 396 1.89 7.29 0.67
C HIS A 396 3.00 6.25 0.79
N VAL A 397 4.25 6.66 0.85
CA VAL A 397 5.42 5.79 0.94
C VAL A 397 6.19 6.13 2.21
N LEU A 398 6.29 5.17 3.13
CA LEU A 398 7.02 5.33 4.39
C LEU A 398 8.13 4.27 4.50
N GLY A 399 9.38 4.71 4.52
CA GLY A 399 10.50 3.85 4.88
C GLY A 399 10.66 3.78 6.40
N ASP A 400 10.40 2.62 7.02
CA ASP A 400 10.63 2.39 8.45
C ASP A 400 12.02 1.78 8.68
N ALA A 401 12.87 2.47 9.43
CA ALA A 401 14.25 2.08 9.72
C ALA A 401 15.10 1.84 8.46
N SER A 402 14.94 2.73 7.47
CA SER A 402 15.64 2.69 6.17
C SER A 402 16.35 4.00 5.81
N ASN A 403 16.91 4.66 6.82
CA ASN A 403 17.73 5.87 6.70
C ASN A 403 19.22 5.55 6.90
N GLY A 404 19.68 4.45 6.29
CA GLY A 404 21.04 3.98 6.44
C GLY A 404 22.05 4.91 5.79
N VAL A 405 23.19 5.03 6.45
CA VAL A 405 24.35 5.76 5.95
C VAL A 405 25.23 4.76 5.22
N ILE A 406 25.50 4.99 3.94
CA ILE A 406 26.39 4.16 3.12
C ILE A 406 27.71 4.89 2.92
N THR A 407 28.84 4.22 3.17
CA THR A 407 30.15 4.83 2.90
C THR A 407 30.39 4.90 1.38
N PRO A 408 31.11 5.92 0.87
CA PRO A 408 31.42 6.01 -0.56
C PRO A 408 32.14 4.77 -1.11
N SER A 409 32.97 4.12 -0.28
CA SER A 409 33.65 2.86 -0.64
C SER A 409 32.65 1.74 -0.86
N PHE A 410 31.70 1.55 0.06
CA PHE A 410 30.68 0.51 -0.08
C PHE A 410 29.80 0.74 -1.32
N LEU A 411 29.36 1.97 -1.54
CA LEU A 411 28.52 2.32 -2.69
C LEU A 411 29.23 2.05 -4.03
N GLN A 412 30.54 2.32 -4.11
CA GLN A 412 31.32 2.08 -5.33
C GLN A 412 31.68 0.61 -5.56
N ASN A 413 31.95 -0.14 -4.49
CA ASN A 413 32.55 -1.47 -4.60
C ASN A 413 31.54 -2.62 -4.45
N GLU A 414 30.52 -2.46 -3.59
CA GLU A 414 29.64 -3.57 -3.20
C GLU A 414 28.25 -3.46 -3.82
N PHE A 415 27.73 -2.25 -4.00
CA PHE A 415 26.35 -2.04 -4.43
C PHE A 415 26.06 -2.60 -5.84
N ALA A 416 27.08 -2.61 -6.72
CA ALA A 416 26.98 -3.16 -8.06
C ALA A 416 26.74 -4.68 -8.08
N ASN A 417 27.02 -5.40 -6.98
CA ASN A 417 26.83 -6.85 -6.89
C ASN A 417 25.36 -7.24 -7.04
N TRP A 418 24.42 -6.36 -6.69
CA TRP A 418 22.99 -6.59 -6.83
C TRP A 418 22.42 -6.15 -8.18
N LYS A 419 23.19 -5.48 -9.05
CA LYS A 419 22.71 -4.87 -10.31
C LYS A 419 21.49 -3.95 -10.12
N PHE A 420 21.48 -3.22 -9.01
CA PHE A 420 20.39 -2.34 -8.61
C PHE A 420 20.03 -1.29 -9.67
N SER A 421 21.04 -0.63 -10.25
CA SER A 421 20.86 0.51 -11.17
C SER A 421 20.10 0.17 -12.45
N ASP A 422 20.16 -1.09 -12.90
CA ASP A 422 19.54 -1.54 -14.14
C ASP A 422 18.00 -1.55 -14.04
N ASN A 423 17.47 -1.57 -12.82
CA ASN A 423 16.04 -1.58 -12.52
C ASN A 423 15.47 -0.18 -12.22
N LEU A 424 16.34 0.84 -12.12
CA LEU A 424 15.90 2.21 -11.90
C LEU A 424 15.28 2.78 -13.18
N PRO A 425 14.12 3.43 -13.10
CA PRO A 425 13.52 4.02 -14.28
C PRO A 425 14.36 5.20 -14.82
N PRO A 426 14.98 5.07 -16.00
CA PRO A 426 15.86 6.10 -16.56
C PRO A 426 15.13 7.39 -16.99
N GLU A 427 13.81 7.37 -17.09
CA GLU A 427 12.98 8.53 -17.44
C GLU A 427 12.76 9.50 -16.27
N ILE A 428 13.09 9.10 -15.03
CA ILE A 428 13.04 9.97 -13.85
C ILE A 428 14.38 10.71 -13.75
N PRO A 429 14.40 12.04 -13.97
CA PRO A 429 15.65 12.80 -14.00
C PRO A 429 16.40 12.71 -12.67
N GLY A 430 17.70 12.37 -12.71
CA GLY A 430 18.57 12.30 -11.53
C GLY A 430 18.46 10.99 -10.74
N LEU A 431 17.50 10.12 -11.05
CA LEU A 431 17.29 8.90 -10.28
C LEU A 431 18.40 7.87 -10.48
N VAL A 432 18.84 7.65 -11.72
CA VAL A 432 19.95 6.74 -12.01
C VAL A 432 21.26 7.31 -11.46
N GLU A 433 21.49 8.60 -11.67
CA GLU A 433 22.67 9.33 -11.19
C GLU A 433 22.75 9.32 -9.65
N SER A 434 21.59 9.26 -8.97
CA SER A 434 21.53 9.15 -7.50
C SER A 434 22.37 7.99 -6.98
N ILE A 435 22.39 6.88 -7.72
CA ILE A 435 23.12 5.67 -7.36
C ILE A 435 24.49 5.64 -8.04
N THR A 436 24.55 5.89 -9.35
CA THR A 436 25.78 5.66 -10.13
C THR A 436 26.87 6.71 -9.88
N GLU A 437 26.51 7.92 -9.45
CA GLU A 437 27.45 9.01 -9.16
C GLU A 437 27.73 9.19 -7.66
N GLY A 438 27.13 8.35 -6.81
CA GLY A 438 27.43 8.31 -5.39
C GLY A 438 26.71 9.36 -4.53
N THR A 439 25.62 9.97 -5.02
CA THR A 439 24.87 11.00 -4.28
C THR A 439 23.85 10.41 -3.30
N GLY A 440 23.49 9.14 -3.45
CA GLY A 440 22.79 8.30 -2.47
C GLY A 440 21.31 8.62 -2.29
N MET A 441 20.78 8.24 -1.12
CA MET A 441 19.35 8.30 -0.81
C MET A 441 18.77 9.72 -0.84
N VAL A 442 19.56 10.76 -0.53
CA VAL A 442 19.10 12.16 -0.58
C VAL A 442 18.68 12.52 -2.01
N ALA A 443 19.57 12.30 -2.98
CA ALA A 443 19.28 12.55 -4.39
C ALA A 443 18.20 11.61 -4.95
N TYR A 444 18.15 10.37 -4.46
CA TYR A 444 17.11 9.42 -4.85
C TYR A 444 15.71 9.94 -4.49
N ILE A 445 15.52 10.34 -3.23
CA ILE A 445 14.24 10.84 -2.72
C ILE A 445 13.89 12.17 -3.38
N GLU A 446 14.86 13.05 -3.56
CA GLU A 446 14.67 14.31 -4.29
C GLU A 446 14.16 14.05 -5.71
N ALA A 447 14.81 13.14 -6.46
CA ALA A 447 14.42 12.81 -7.83
C ALA A 447 12.99 12.26 -7.90
N ILE A 448 12.66 11.27 -7.06
CA ILE A 448 11.35 10.61 -7.13
C ILE A 448 10.21 11.51 -6.64
N ALA A 449 10.41 12.24 -5.54
CA ALA A 449 9.35 13.05 -4.96
C ALA A 449 9.08 14.32 -5.81
N ASN A 450 10.09 14.85 -6.50
CA ASN A 450 9.90 15.91 -7.49
C ASN A 450 9.18 15.41 -8.74
N TYR A 451 9.46 14.18 -9.17
CA TYR A 451 8.81 13.57 -10.33
C TYR A 451 7.35 13.18 -10.03
N LEU A 452 7.04 12.82 -8.78
CA LEU A 452 5.72 12.43 -8.28
C LEU A 452 5.20 13.42 -7.21
N PRO A 453 4.87 14.68 -7.58
CA PRO A 453 4.49 15.71 -6.61
C PRO A 453 3.16 15.43 -5.89
N ASP A 454 2.34 14.53 -6.44
CA ASP A 454 1.03 14.14 -5.91
C ASP A 454 1.10 12.93 -4.96
N THR A 455 2.30 12.57 -4.50
CA THR A 455 2.54 11.42 -3.61
C THR A 455 3.23 11.88 -2.33
N ASN A 456 3.00 11.23 -1.20
CA ASN A 456 3.65 11.59 0.06
C ASN A 456 4.78 10.61 0.36
N TRP A 457 5.96 11.13 0.67
CA TRP A 457 7.15 10.35 1.01
C TRP A 457 7.58 10.62 2.43
N ALA A 458 7.96 9.57 3.15
CA ALA A 458 8.36 9.72 4.52
C ALA A 458 9.41 8.70 4.96
N HIS A 459 10.13 9.08 6.01
CA HIS A 459 11.06 8.20 6.71
C HIS A 459 10.80 8.20 8.21
N TYR A 460 10.93 7.04 8.82
CA TYR A 460 11.09 6.89 10.26
C TYR A 460 12.42 6.22 10.56
N THR A 461 13.10 6.71 11.58
CA THR A 461 14.24 6.01 12.19
C THR A 461 14.39 6.40 13.65
N SER A 462 14.89 5.50 14.48
CA SER A 462 15.38 5.88 15.81
C SER A 462 16.75 6.55 15.65
N ALA A 463 17.07 7.51 16.52
CA ALA A 463 18.30 8.29 16.43
C ALA A 463 19.57 7.43 16.30
N PHE A 464 19.63 6.29 17.00
CA PHE A 464 20.77 5.38 17.02
C PHE A 464 20.43 4.00 16.45
N ASP A 465 19.41 3.89 15.60
CA ASP A 465 18.90 2.67 14.95
C ASP A 465 19.92 1.52 14.97
N GLY A 466 19.79 0.67 15.98
CA GLY A 466 20.89 -0.10 16.52
C GLY A 466 20.65 -1.60 16.45
N GLY A 467 21.55 -2.35 17.08
CA GLY A 467 21.62 -3.80 16.99
C GLY A 467 22.47 -4.28 15.82
N THR A 468 22.86 -5.56 15.88
CA THR A 468 23.71 -6.21 14.89
C THR A 468 23.09 -6.25 13.48
N GLY A 469 21.75 -6.22 13.39
CA GLY A 469 21.00 -6.15 12.14
C GLY A 469 20.33 -4.80 11.86
N GLY A 470 20.58 -3.78 12.68
CA GLY A 470 20.07 -2.42 12.50
C GLY A 470 21.02 -1.54 11.67
N GLN A 471 20.62 -0.29 11.41
CA GLN A 471 21.36 0.59 10.51
C GLN A 471 22.79 0.87 11.01
N THR A 472 22.95 1.06 12.32
CA THR A 472 24.27 1.31 12.90
C THR A 472 25.19 0.08 12.80
N GLY A 473 24.64 -1.14 12.93
CA GLY A 473 25.41 -2.37 12.76
C GLY A 473 26.03 -2.45 11.36
N PHE A 474 25.21 -2.24 10.33
CA PHE A 474 25.69 -2.18 8.93
C PHE A 474 26.67 -1.03 8.70
N TYR A 475 26.39 0.15 9.26
CA TYR A 475 27.31 1.27 9.12
C TYR A 475 28.68 0.98 9.76
N ASN A 476 28.71 0.35 10.93
CA ASN A 476 29.96 0.00 11.60
C ASN A 476 30.77 -1.06 10.83
N ILE A 477 30.11 -2.00 10.14
CA ILE A 477 30.77 -2.91 9.19
C ILE A 477 31.48 -2.09 8.10
N MET A 478 30.80 -1.11 7.51
CA MET A 478 31.36 -0.29 6.43
C MET A 478 32.50 0.62 6.88
N LEU A 479 32.47 1.10 8.13
CA LEU A 479 33.56 1.91 8.72
C LEU A 479 34.82 1.09 8.99
N ASN A 480 34.69 -0.22 9.17
CA ASN A 480 35.78 -1.13 9.55
C ASN A 480 36.17 -2.06 8.40
N ASP A 481 36.34 -1.52 7.19
CA ASP A 481 36.80 -2.25 6.00
C ASP A 481 35.95 -3.50 5.68
N ASN A 482 34.63 -3.39 5.81
CA ASN A 482 33.67 -4.49 5.64
C ASN A 482 33.86 -5.68 6.61
N ASN A 483 34.50 -5.45 7.76
CA ASN A 483 34.60 -6.48 8.81
C ASN A 483 33.23 -6.75 9.47
N VAL A 484 32.64 -7.90 9.17
CA VAL A 484 31.33 -8.32 9.72
C VAL A 484 31.31 -8.43 11.25
N GLU A 485 32.47 -8.67 11.90
CA GLU A 485 32.55 -8.71 13.36
C GLU A 485 32.27 -7.34 13.99
N ALA A 486 32.48 -6.24 13.24
CA ALA A 486 32.18 -4.88 13.70
C ALA A 486 30.68 -4.63 13.89
N ALA A 487 29.80 -5.49 13.35
CA ALA A 487 28.37 -5.44 13.66
C ALA A 487 28.07 -5.73 15.14
N ILE A 488 28.93 -6.50 15.83
CA ILE A 488 28.75 -6.86 17.24
C ILE A 488 28.82 -5.61 18.13
N PRO A 489 29.90 -4.79 18.08
CA PRO A 489 29.94 -3.51 18.76
C PRO A 489 29.29 -2.39 17.93
N TRP A 490 28.08 -2.61 17.39
CA TRP A 490 27.36 -1.67 16.53
C TRP A 490 27.30 -0.24 17.11
N TRP A 491 27.27 -0.13 18.44
CA TRP A 491 27.22 1.13 19.17
C TRP A 491 28.42 2.05 18.90
N GLU A 492 29.55 1.53 18.42
CA GLU A 492 30.77 2.32 18.14
C GLU A 492 30.52 3.31 17.00
N GLY A 493 29.67 2.93 16.05
CA GLY A 493 29.25 3.78 14.93
C GLY A 493 28.03 4.65 15.23
N SER A 494 27.34 4.51 16.37
CA SER A 494 26.01 5.13 16.59
C SER A 494 26.03 6.65 16.55
N CYS A 495 27.07 7.28 17.09
CA CYS A 495 27.15 8.74 17.09
C CYS A 495 27.42 9.33 15.71
N GLU A 496 28.37 8.75 14.98
CA GLU A 496 28.66 9.18 13.62
C GLU A 496 27.46 8.89 12.70
N PHE A 497 26.85 7.71 12.85
CA PHE A 497 25.61 7.35 12.17
C PHE A 497 24.53 8.40 12.40
N ASN A 498 24.20 8.72 13.67
CA ASN A 498 23.17 9.71 13.99
C ASN A 498 23.47 11.06 13.33
N SER A 499 24.71 11.54 13.44
CA SER A 499 25.14 12.80 12.84
C SER A 499 24.94 12.81 11.32
N VAL A 500 25.40 11.76 10.63
CA VAL A 500 25.33 11.70 9.16
C VAL A 500 23.91 11.45 8.67
N MET A 501 23.17 10.52 9.29
CA MET A 501 21.77 10.22 8.97
C MET A 501 20.89 11.46 9.16
N ARG A 502 21.07 12.18 10.27
CA ARG A 502 20.33 13.41 10.56
C ARG A 502 20.64 14.47 9.52
N GLN A 503 21.91 14.64 9.14
CA GLN A 503 22.30 15.58 8.10
C GLN A 503 21.63 15.22 6.75
N GLN A 504 21.69 13.95 6.31
CA GLN A 504 21.02 13.49 5.09
C GLN A 504 19.50 13.77 5.11
N THR A 505 18.87 13.50 6.25
CA THR A 505 17.44 13.69 6.44
C THR A 505 17.06 15.17 6.39
N VAL A 506 17.84 16.03 7.04
CA VAL A 506 17.68 17.50 7.02
C VAL A 506 17.98 18.07 5.63
N ASP A 507 18.93 17.51 4.87
CA ASP A 507 19.22 17.94 3.50
C ASP A 507 18.11 17.56 2.52
N THR A 508 17.41 16.46 2.79
CA THR A 508 16.23 16.02 2.01
C THR A 508 14.99 16.86 2.35
N ALA A 509 14.81 17.27 3.60
CA ALA A 509 13.58 17.92 4.07
C ALA A 509 13.14 19.23 3.36
N PRO A 510 14.05 20.10 2.89
CA PRO A 510 13.69 21.27 2.11
C PRO A 510 13.14 20.95 0.71
N LEU A 511 13.28 19.71 0.23
CA LEU A 511 13.07 19.31 -1.15
C LEU A 511 12.47 17.90 -1.26
N PRO A 512 11.25 17.70 -1.77
CA PRO A 512 10.11 18.60 -2.02
C PRO A 512 9.09 18.65 -0.85
N GLY A 513 8.08 19.52 -0.95
CA GLY A 513 7.08 19.77 0.10
C GLY A 513 6.20 18.57 0.51
N ASN A 514 6.25 17.50 -0.27
CA ASN A 514 5.61 16.19 -0.06
C ASN A 514 6.57 15.13 0.53
N TYR A 515 7.66 15.56 1.18
CA TYR A 515 8.52 14.71 2.00
C TYR A 515 8.51 15.14 3.47
N ARG A 516 8.46 14.18 4.40
CA ARG A 516 8.63 14.40 5.85
C ARG A 516 9.50 13.32 6.47
N TYR A 517 9.99 13.57 7.67
CA TYR A 517 10.74 12.56 8.43
C TYR A 517 10.38 12.57 9.91
N TYR A 518 10.68 11.45 10.57
CA TYR A 518 10.56 11.28 12.00
C TYR A 518 11.82 10.62 12.56
N ILE A 519 12.55 11.35 13.41
CA ILE A 519 13.70 10.82 14.17
C ILE A 519 13.27 10.66 15.63
N GLY A 520 12.99 9.41 16.01
CA GLY A 520 12.63 9.04 17.39
C GLY A 520 13.85 8.89 18.29
N THR A 521 13.63 8.72 19.59
CA THR A 521 14.73 8.48 20.52
C THR A 521 15.22 7.02 20.48
N GLY A 522 16.39 6.79 21.09
CA GLY A 522 16.90 5.46 21.36
C GLY A 522 17.49 4.74 20.15
N SER A 523 17.61 3.42 20.29
CA SER A 523 18.29 2.54 19.34
C SER A 523 17.40 1.46 18.75
N ARG A 524 16.11 1.45 19.07
CA ARG A 524 15.17 0.46 18.53
C ARG A 524 15.22 0.43 17.01
N HIS A 525 15.37 -0.77 16.45
CA HIS A 525 15.27 -0.98 15.02
C HIS A 525 13.80 -1.22 14.61
N GLY A 526 13.24 -0.25 13.89
CA GLY A 526 11.87 -0.30 13.38
C GLY A 526 10.79 0.13 14.37
N MET A 527 9.70 0.70 13.84
CA MET A 527 8.49 1.05 14.59
C MET A 527 7.31 0.10 14.35
N TRP A 528 7.21 -0.51 13.16
CA TRP A 528 5.93 -1.05 12.69
C TRP A 528 5.30 -2.11 13.60
N GLY A 529 6.12 -3.07 14.06
CA GLY A 529 5.68 -4.20 14.88
C GLY A 529 5.79 -3.94 16.38
N ASN A 530 5.54 -2.73 16.84
CA ASN A 530 5.87 -2.32 18.20
C ASN A 530 4.85 -1.29 18.71
N ASP A 531 4.46 -1.41 19.99
CA ASP A 531 3.34 -0.64 20.56
C ASP A 531 3.70 0.84 20.81
N LYS A 532 4.99 1.19 20.77
CA LYS A 532 5.48 2.59 20.80
C LYS A 532 4.81 3.47 19.77
N VAL A 533 4.29 2.89 18.68
CA VAL A 533 3.58 3.66 17.66
C VAL A 533 2.39 4.42 18.23
N TYR A 534 1.79 3.92 19.30
CA TYR A 534 0.59 4.46 19.92
C TYR A 534 0.87 5.50 21.00
N ASP A 535 1.96 5.37 21.76
CA ASP A 535 2.16 6.14 23.00
C ASP A 535 3.53 6.82 23.17
N ASP A 536 4.53 6.48 22.36
CA ASP A 536 5.87 7.05 22.50
C ASP A 536 5.89 8.53 22.12
N THR A 537 6.17 9.34 23.13
CA THR A 537 6.36 10.80 23.04
C THR A 537 7.72 11.22 23.62
N THR A 538 8.62 10.26 23.77
CA THR A 538 9.94 10.44 24.38
C THR A 538 10.77 11.45 23.59
N GLY A 539 11.44 12.36 24.28
CA GLY A 539 12.14 13.47 23.63
C GLY A 539 11.19 14.51 23.01
N GLY A 540 9.93 14.58 23.45
CA GLY A 540 9.00 15.65 23.09
C GLY A 540 8.39 15.54 21.69
N VAL A 541 8.44 14.35 21.09
CA VAL A 541 7.85 14.04 19.77
C VAL A 541 6.34 13.73 19.89
N PRO A 542 5.54 13.98 18.84
CA PRO A 542 4.18 13.43 18.77
C PRO A 542 4.22 11.91 18.64
N THR A 543 3.13 11.23 18.97
CA THR A 543 3.03 9.78 18.70
C THR A 543 3.14 9.51 17.21
N ILE A 544 3.71 8.35 16.87
CA ILE A 544 3.87 7.93 15.48
C ILE A 544 2.50 7.75 14.81
N LEU A 545 1.50 7.23 15.54
CA LEU A 545 0.12 7.14 15.07
C LEU A 545 -0.43 8.50 14.61
N ASN A 546 -0.24 9.56 15.40
CA ASN A 546 -0.72 10.90 15.02
C ASN A 546 0.00 11.40 13.77
N TRP A 547 1.31 11.20 13.69
CA TRP A 547 2.10 11.60 12.53
C TRP A 547 1.73 10.83 11.25
N VAL A 548 1.51 9.51 11.34
CA VAL A 548 1.05 8.66 10.22
C VAL A 548 -0.37 9.03 9.81
N ASN A 549 -1.28 9.30 10.75
CA ASN A 549 -2.62 9.79 10.42
C ASN A 549 -2.56 11.14 9.70
N GLY A 550 -1.67 12.05 10.11
CA GLY A 550 -1.39 13.28 9.38
C GLY A 550 -0.94 12.99 7.94
N MET A 551 -0.05 12.03 7.72
CA MET A 551 0.38 11.62 6.38
C MET A 551 -0.79 11.10 5.53
N LEU A 552 -1.65 10.27 6.11
CA LEU A 552 -2.82 9.68 5.45
C LEU A 552 -3.93 10.70 5.14
N ASN A 553 -4.01 11.78 5.92
CA ASN A 553 -4.94 12.89 5.68
C ASN A 553 -4.39 13.93 4.70
N SER A 554 -3.09 13.89 4.41
CA SER A 554 -2.42 14.83 3.52
C SER A 554 -2.76 14.55 2.07
N THR A 555 -3.15 15.59 1.33
CA THR A 555 -3.46 15.51 -0.10
C THR A 555 -2.41 16.29 -0.92
N PRO A 556 -2.30 16.06 -2.24
CA PRO A 556 -1.36 16.78 -3.08
C PRO A 556 -1.44 18.31 -2.91
N GLY A 557 -0.31 18.91 -2.53
CA GLY A 557 -0.21 20.36 -2.29
C GLY A 557 -0.92 20.88 -1.02
N ALA A 558 -1.50 20.01 -0.20
CA ALA A 558 -2.16 20.34 1.05
C ALA A 558 -1.81 19.30 2.14
N PRO A 559 -0.60 19.38 2.73
CA PRO A 559 -0.22 18.52 3.84
C PRO A 559 -1.04 18.84 5.09
N ASP A 560 -1.40 17.81 5.83
CA ASP A 560 -2.04 17.92 7.12
C ASP A 560 -1.10 18.60 8.13
N PRO A 561 -1.60 19.49 9.01
CA PRO A 561 -0.78 20.16 10.03
C PRO A 561 -0.01 19.23 10.96
N ASP A 562 -0.48 18.00 11.18
CA ASP A 562 0.19 17.02 12.05
C ASP A 562 1.32 16.28 11.32
N TRP A 563 1.37 16.34 9.97
CA TRP A 563 2.43 15.75 9.17
C TRP A 563 3.62 16.70 9.02
N THR A 564 4.44 16.74 10.06
CA THR A 564 5.59 17.64 10.22
C THR A 564 6.92 16.89 10.19
N ASN A 565 8.03 17.62 10.08
CA ASN A 565 9.35 17.04 10.34
C ASN A 565 9.54 16.94 11.85
N VAL A 566 9.89 15.74 12.33
CA VAL A 566 9.98 15.44 13.76
C VAL A 566 11.41 15.05 14.11
N GLU A 567 11.96 15.71 15.14
CA GLU A 567 13.22 15.36 15.77
C GLU A 567 13.02 15.30 17.28
N ALA A 568 13.36 14.18 17.90
CA ALA A 568 13.37 14.08 19.34
C ALA A 568 14.49 14.92 19.98
N SER A 569 14.25 15.43 21.18
CA SER A 569 15.25 16.13 21.98
C SER A 569 15.04 15.88 23.48
N PRO A 570 16.02 15.30 24.19
CA PRO A 570 17.27 14.72 23.68
C PRO A 570 17.06 13.36 22.98
N PHE A 571 17.93 12.99 22.03
CA PHE A 571 17.81 11.76 21.23
C PHE A 571 18.05 10.46 22.01
N ASN A 572 18.80 10.53 23.09
CA ASN A 572 19.36 9.38 23.81
C ASN A 572 18.52 8.96 25.02
N VAL A 573 17.24 9.33 25.05
CA VAL A 573 16.31 8.88 26.08
C VAL A 573 15.73 7.55 25.62
N LEU A 574 15.89 6.52 26.42
CA LEU A 574 15.34 5.19 26.12
C LEU A 574 13.89 5.12 26.59
N LEU A 575 13.09 4.28 25.92
CA LEU A 575 11.80 3.86 26.45
C LEU A 575 12.02 3.04 27.73
N ASP A 576 11.27 3.35 28.79
CA ASP A 576 11.30 2.56 30.00
C ASP A 576 10.84 1.12 29.69
N GLY A 577 11.63 0.11 30.06
CA GLY A 577 11.18 -1.28 30.04
C GLY A 577 10.30 -1.61 31.25
N GLU A 578 9.79 -2.83 31.31
CA GLU A 578 9.01 -3.37 32.44
C GLU A 578 9.62 -4.66 32.99
N CYS A 579 9.68 -4.80 34.31
CA CYS A 579 10.18 -6.03 34.92
C CYS A 579 9.23 -7.21 34.70
N SER A 580 9.71 -8.24 34.00
CA SER A 580 9.05 -9.54 33.87
C SER A 580 9.48 -10.52 34.97
N ASN A 581 8.51 -11.30 35.47
CA ASN A 581 8.72 -12.45 36.35
C ASN A 581 9.66 -12.19 37.55
N SER A 582 9.57 -11.03 38.21
CA SER A 582 10.21 -10.85 39.52
C SER A 582 9.27 -11.33 40.63
N ALA A 583 9.83 -11.98 41.65
CA ALA A 583 9.08 -12.34 42.86
C ALA A 583 8.73 -11.10 43.71
N ASP A 584 9.42 -9.98 43.47
CA ASP A 584 9.40 -8.81 44.33
C ASP A 584 8.80 -7.54 43.69
N ASN A 585 8.73 -7.36 42.36
CA ASN A 585 8.22 -6.15 41.67
C ASN A 585 7.73 -6.37 40.21
N PRO A 586 6.64 -7.12 39.94
CA PRO A 586 6.12 -7.31 38.58
C PRO A 586 5.46 -6.02 38.04
N GLY A 587 5.84 -5.60 36.84
CA GLY A 587 5.27 -4.41 36.15
C GLY A 587 5.85 -3.06 36.55
N GLU A 588 6.92 -3.01 37.35
CA GLU A 588 7.68 -1.77 37.57
C GLU A 588 8.58 -1.46 36.38
N ARG A 589 8.78 -0.14 36.15
CA ARG A 589 9.66 0.35 35.08
C ARG A 589 11.11 -0.01 35.36
N CYS A 590 11.84 -0.42 34.35
CA CYS A 590 13.24 -0.82 34.43
C CYS A 590 14.04 -0.25 33.27
N GLY A 591 15.28 0.15 33.53
CA GLY A 591 16.24 0.54 32.50
C GLY A 591 17.18 -0.59 32.10
N CYS A 592 17.32 -1.62 32.94
CA CYS A 592 18.17 -2.79 32.73
C CYS A 592 17.71 -4.01 33.57
N ASN A 593 18.25 -5.19 33.28
CA ASN A 593 17.91 -6.42 34.01
C ASN A 593 18.21 -6.38 35.53
N ASP A 594 19.18 -5.57 35.96
CA ASP A 594 19.53 -5.44 37.37
C ASP A 594 18.49 -4.64 38.17
N ASP A 595 17.65 -3.84 37.50
CA ASP A 595 16.48 -3.17 38.10
C ASP A 595 15.35 -4.17 38.41
N CYS A 596 15.48 -5.44 37.98
CA CYS A 596 14.48 -6.49 38.15
C CYS A 596 15.03 -7.68 38.97
N PRO A 597 15.20 -7.54 40.30
CA PRO A 597 15.72 -8.62 41.15
C PRO A 597 14.88 -9.89 41.03
N GLY A 598 15.50 -10.99 40.59
CA GLY A 598 14.83 -12.28 40.40
C GLY A 598 13.97 -12.38 39.13
N GLY A 599 14.02 -11.36 38.26
CA GLY A 599 13.34 -11.31 36.96
C GLY A 599 14.27 -10.81 35.85
N SER A 600 13.67 -10.31 34.76
CA SER A 600 14.41 -9.62 33.69
C SER A 600 13.63 -8.39 33.24
N CYS A 601 14.35 -7.32 32.91
CA CYS A 601 13.77 -6.13 32.31
C CYS A 601 13.35 -6.46 30.88
N GLN A 602 12.07 -6.38 30.61
CA GLN A 602 11.45 -6.64 29.31
C GLN A 602 10.89 -5.32 28.82
N GLY A 603 11.46 -4.82 27.75
CA GLY A 603 11.13 -3.51 27.24
C GLY A 603 11.67 -3.39 25.84
N GLU A 604 11.29 -2.30 25.19
CA GLU A 604 11.59 -2.18 23.78
C GLU A 604 13.04 -1.73 23.52
N ASP A 605 13.68 -1.12 24.53
CA ASP A 605 15.04 -0.58 24.53
C ASP A 605 15.85 -0.99 25.79
N VAL A 606 15.86 -2.29 26.14
CA VAL A 606 16.58 -2.78 27.34
C VAL A 606 18.10 -2.68 27.15
N ARG A 607 18.78 -2.00 28.07
CA ARG A 607 20.25 -1.81 28.01
C ARG A 607 21.04 -3.11 28.27
N PRO A 608 22.22 -3.31 27.66
CA PRO A 608 23.16 -4.37 28.04
C PRO A 608 23.67 -4.19 29.48
N CYS A 609 23.85 -5.27 30.25
CA CYS A 609 24.50 -5.22 31.56
C CYS A 609 25.64 -6.27 31.68
N PRO A 610 26.88 -5.87 32.04
CA PRO A 610 27.32 -4.49 32.26
C PRO A 610 27.30 -3.69 30.96
N LEU A 611 27.01 -2.39 31.07
CA LEU A 611 27.20 -1.44 29.98
C LEU A 611 28.68 -1.51 29.59
N LEU A 612 29.05 -1.67 28.32
CA LEU A 612 30.45 -1.55 27.86
C LEU A 612 30.56 -0.29 26.98
N PRO A 613 31.73 0.38 26.89
CA PRO A 613 31.85 1.63 26.16
C PRO A 613 31.34 1.47 24.73
N PRO A 614 30.53 2.43 24.23
CA PRO A 614 30.21 3.76 24.73
C PRO A 614 29.04 3.81 25.72
N PHE A 615 28.38 2.68 26.05
CA PHE A 615 27.36 2.66 27.09
C PHE A 615 27.94 2.87 28.50
N GLU A 616 29.19 2.46 28.75
CA GLU A 616 29.83 2.51 30.08
C GLU A 616 30.43 3.89 30.43
N LEU A 617 30.59 4.79 29.45
CA LEU A 617 31.02 6.18 29.68
C LEU A 617 29.85 7.09 30.11
N SER A 618 28.69 6.49 30.37
CA SER A 618 27.43 7.16 30.67
C SER A 618 27.17 7.05 32.18
N GLY A 619 27.46 8.14 32.91
CA GLY A 619 27.29 8.21 34.37
C GLY A 619 25.83 8.39 34.79
N GLU A 620 25.58 8.56 36.09
CA GLU A 620 24.21 8.75 36.67
C GLU A 620 23.41 9.95 36.08
N ASP A 621 24.03 10.76 35.20
CA ASP A 621 23.41 11.86 34.44
C ASP A 621 23.76 11.85 32.91
N THR A 622 24.01 10.72 32.23
CA THR A 622 24.37 10.72 30.78
C THR A 622 23.92 9.39 30.13
N ILE A 623 23.13 9.25 29.06
CA ILE A 623 23.14 9.77 27.67
C ILE A 623 24.26 9.10 26.82
N VAL A 624 23.95 8.54 25.63
CA VAL A 624 24.96 8.32 24.57
C VAL A 624 25.47 9.71 24.20
N ASN A 625 26.55 10.14 24.85
CA ASN A 625 27.07 11.48 24.70
C ASN A 625 27.91 11.52 23.43
N CYS A 626 27.24 11.75 22.29
CA CYS A 626 27.93 12.18 21.10
C CYS A 626 28.50 13.58 21.41
N PRO A 627 29.82 13.82 21.28
CA PRO A 627 30.37 15.15 21.52
C PRO A 627 29.65 16.16 20.62
N GLU A 628 29.18 17.27 21.22
CA GLU A 628 28.58 18.40 20.47
C GLU A 628 29.52 19.00 19.42
#